data_AF-A0A2V2ZX82-F1
#
_entry.id   AF-A0A2V2ZX82-F1
#
_cell.length_a   1.000
_cell.length_b   1.000
_cell.length_c   1.000
_cell.angle_alpha   90.00
_cell.angle_beta   90.00
_cell.angle_gamma   90.00
#
_symmetry.space_group_name_H-M   'P 1'
#
loop_
_entity.id
_entity.type
_entity.pdbx_description
1 polymer ?
#
loop_
_entity_poly.entity_id
_entity_poly.type
_entity_poly.pdbx_seq_one_letter_code
_entity_poly.pdbx_strand_id
1 'polypeptide(L)'
;MIKLKALIFISISQFAMSQNGKVGVNTSTPTATLDIAGDARIRTIDSISTPPKYIVTSDENGVLQKVNINKLMGSNPDIIRKKTFAILSKNVPQLLASKGTDYNVIYDGSVTGINTDKLHLNNNKDRIYLPPNKAFKITGYIGVRGSTTSTSANTPGYVTSLFSTGGDAKPLVTTQGYTESSTEGFDDGGVTPPIVIVTTGPAGNGYVELKVRYGGISSGDAGYYVSGAPSRNSVGTYILVEEV
;
A
#
# COMPACT_ATOMS: atom_id res chain seq x y z
N MET A 1 74.07 -41.30 43.76
CA MET A 1 73.81 -40.16 42.85
C MET A 1 72.42 -40.30 42.26
N ILE A 2 71.43 -39.55 42.78
CA ILE A 2 70.04 -39.61 42.32
C ILE A 2 69.83 -38.39 41.39
N LYS A 3 69.55 -38.64 40.11
CA LYS A 3 69.23 -37.60 39.13
C LYS A 3 67.80 -37.12 39.40
N LEU A 4 67.65 -35.95 40.00
CA LEU A 4 66.37 -35.28 40.16
C LEU A 4 65.95 -34.72 38.78
N LYS A 5 64.99 -35.37 38.11
CA LYS A 5 64.34 -34.82 36.92
C LYS A 5 63.38 -33.73 37.38
N ALA A 6 63.74 -32.47 37.14
CA ALA A 6 62.84 -31.34 37.34
C ALA A 6 61.68 -31.43 36.34
N LEU A 7 60.49 -31.72 36.83
CA LEU A 7 59.25 -31.64 36.07
C LEU A 7 58.74 -30.20 36.16
N ILE A 8 58.93 -29.41 35.10
CA ILE A 8 58.39 -28.07 35.01
C ILE A 8 56.87 -28.18 34.83
N PHE A 9 56.11 -27.89 35.89
CA PHE A 9 54.68 -27.63 35.80
C PHE A 9 54.48 -26.25 35.16
N ILE A 10 54.36 -26.21 33.83
CA ILE A 10 53.79 -25.02 33.18
C ILE A 10 52.29 -25.08 33.48
N SER A 11 51.81 -24.25 34.40
CA SER A 11 50.39 -23.98 34.51
C SER A 11 49.98 -23.27 33.23
N ILE A 12 49.49 -24.04 32.25
CA ILE A 12 48.90 -23.50 31.05
C ILE A 12 47.61 -22.83 31.51
N SER A 13 47.71 -21.55 31.86
CA SER A 13 46.56 -20.75 32.22
C SER A 13 45.62 -20.82 31.01
N GLN A 14 44.40 -21.32 31.19
CA GLN A 14 43.35 -21.48 30.16
C GLN A 14 42.86 -20.13 29.58
N PHE A 15 43.69 -19.09 29.59
CA PHE A 15 43.49 -17.91 28.78
C PHE A 15 43.78 -18.31 27.34
N ALA A 16 42.69 -18.47 26.59
CA ALA A 16 42.63 -18.64 25.14
C ALA A 16 43.95 -18.27 24.45
N MET A 17 44.62 -19.27 23.88
CA MET A 17 45.86 -19.03 23.16
C MET A 17 45.61 -17.92 22.15
N SER A 18 46.25 -16.77 22.36
CA SER A 18 46.31 -15.70 21.37
C SER A 18 47.04 -16.27 20.17
N GLN A 19 46.28 -16.78 19.20
CA GLN A 19 46.83 -17.19 17.93
C GLN A 19 46.90 -15.92 17.08
N ASN A 20 48.07 -15.28 17.09
CA ASN A 20 48.31 -14.04 16.34
C ASN A 20 47.34 -12.89 16.71
N GLY A 21 46.98 -12.73 17.98
CA GLY A 21 46.07 -11.68 18.44
C GLY A 21 44.58 -11.99 18.28
N LYS A 22 44.23 -13.23 17.92
CA LYS A 22 42.85 -13.73 17.86
C LYS A 22 42.55 -14.67 19.02
N VAL A 23 41.30 -14.67 19.45
CA VAL A 23 40.73 -15.56 20.46
C VAL A 23 39.77 -16.52 19.76
N GLY A 24 40.14 -17.80 19.71
CA GLY A 24 39.27 -18.88 19.28
C GLY A 24 38.67 -19.62 20.48
N VAL A 25 37.35 -19.80 20.50
CA VAL A 25 36.67 -20.69 21.44
C VAL A 25 36.14 -21.88 20.66
N ASN A 26 36.57 -23.08 21.05
CA ASN A 26 36.25 -24.34 20.36
C ASN A 26 36.72 -24.39 18.88
N THR A 27 37.72 -23.58 18.52
CA THR A 27 38.36 -23.60 17.20
C THR A 27 39.86 -23.33 17.33
N SER A 28 40.67 -24.06 16.56
CA SER A 28 42.13 -23.89 16.49
C SER A 28 42.58 -22.99 15.35
N THR A 29 41.67 -22.47 14.52
CA THR A 29 41.98 -21.61 13.38
C THR A 29 40.95 -20.46 13.29
N PRO A 30 40.99 -19.47 14.21
CA PRO A 30 39.99 -18.41 14.27
C PRO A 30 40.05 -17.50 13.03
N THR A 31 38.88 -17.29 12.42
CA THR A 31 38.70 -16.45 11.23
C THR A 31 38.49 -14.97 11.62
N ALA A 32 37.82 -14.71 12.74
CA ALA A 32 37.63 -13.37 13.33
C ALA A 32 38.48 -13.14 14.59
N THR A 33 38.56 -11.89 15.07
CA THR A 33 39.29 -11.55 16.31
C THR A 33 38.76 -12.30 17.53
N LEU A 34 37.44 -12.48 17.60
CA LEU A 34 36.79 -13.42 18.50
C LEU A 34 35.95 -14.34 17.62
N ASP A 35 36.27 -15.63 17.63
CA ASP A 35 35.60 -16.66 16.84
C ASP A 35 35.14 -17.77 17.79
N ILE A 36 33.84 -18.01 17.82
CA ILE A 36 33.20 -19.00 18.70
C ILE A 36 32.55 -20.04 17.79
N ALA A 37 33.14 -21.23 17.73
CA ALA A 37 32.53 -22.37 17.06
C ALA A 37 31.48 -23.01 17.97
N GLY A 38 30.33 -22.35 18.11
CA GLY A 38 29.20 -22.75 18.95
C GLY A 38 28.37 -21.56 19.43
N ASP A 39 27.58 -21.77 20.47
CA ASP A 39 26.70 -20.74 21.02
C ASP A 39 27.44 -19.77 21.96
N ALA A 40 27.08 -18.48 21.86
CA ALA A 40 27.54 -17.45 22.79
C ALA A 40 26.39 -17.03 23.72
N ARG A 41 26.61 -17.08 25.04
CA ARG A 41 25.69 -16.52 26.03
C ARG A 41 26.27 -15.28 26.68
N ILE A 42 25.61 -14.14 26.48
CA ILE A 42 25.89 -12.90 27.22
C ILE A 42 24.98 -12.85 28.45
N ARG A 43 25.56 -12.74 29.65
CA ARG A 43 24.79 -12.78 30.91
C ARG A 43 23.92 -11.54 31.11
N THR A 44 24.40 -10.39 30.68
CA THR A 44 23.75 -9.09 30.89
C THR A 44 23.72 -8.32 29.58
N ILE A 45 22.51 -7.96 29.15
CA ILE A 45 22.25 -7.01 28.07
C ILE A 45 21.21 -6.06 28.64
N ASP A 46 21.65 -4.85 29.01
CA ASP A 46 20.79 -3.91 29.73
C ASP A 46 19.70 -3.33 28.81
N SER A 47 18.50 -3.15 29.36
CA SER A 47 17.46 -2.36 28.73
C SER A 47 17.87 -0.88 28.72
N ILE A 48 17.74 -0.22 27.58
CA ILE A 48 18.01 1.20 27.44
C ILE A 48 16.69 1.99 27.33
N SER A 49 16.66 3.20 27.90
CA SER A 49 15.47 4.07 27.91
C SER A 49 15.30 4.91 26.64
N THR A 50 16.35 5.02 25.81
CA THR A 50 16.31 5.71 24.53
C THR A 50 16.31 4.68 23.39
N PRO A 51 15.49 4.86 22.33
CA PRO A 51 15.48 3.91 21.22
C PRO A 51 16.87 3.79 20.57
N PRO A 52 17.42 2.57 20.42
CA PRO A 52 18.72 2.40 19.80
C PRO A 52 18.64 2.71 18.30
N LYS A 53 19.65 3.43 17.78
CA LYS A 53 19.78 3.67 16.33
C LYS A 53 20.10 2.39 15.53
N TYR A 54 20.63 1.37 16.20
CA TYR A 54 21.09 0.12 15.58
C TYR A 54 20.67 -1.10 16.38
N ILE A 55 20.42 -2.21 15.70
CA ILE A 55 20.25 -3.54 16.28
C ILE A 55 21.48 -4.38 15.88
N VAL A 56 21.93 -5.26 16.79
CA VAL A 56 22.99 -6.22 16.51
C VAL A 56 22.37 -7.45 15.84
N THR A 57 22.94 -7.86 14.71
CA THR A 57 22.56 -9.07 13.97
C THR A 57 23.82 -9.80 13.51
N SER A 58 23.68 -10.96 12.86
CA SER A 58 24.77 -11.69 12.22
C SER A 58 24.59 -11.71 10.70
N ASP A 59 25.67 -11.75 9.95
CA ASP A 59 25.64 -12.08 8.53
C ASP A 59 25.64 -13.60 8.27
N GLU A 60 25.70 -13.98 6.99
CA GLU A 60 25.72 -15.38 6.52
C GLU A 60 26.89 -16.20 7.08
N ASN A 61 27.99 -15.54 7.49
CA ASN A 61 29.17 -16.17 8.07
C ASN A 61 29.19 -16.09 9.60
N GLY A 62 28.10 -15.63 10.23
CA GLY A 62 28.00 -15.49 11.68
C GLY A 62 28.75 -14.28 12.25
N VAL A 63 29.25 -13.35 11.43
CA VAL A 63 29.93 -12.14 11.90
C VAL A 63 28.89 -11.14 12.38
N LEU A 64 29.08 -10.61 13.60
CA LEU A 64 28.18 -9.62 14.16
C LEU A 64 28.28 -8.27 13.44
N GLN A 65 27.13 -7.69 13.11
CA GLN A 65 27.01 -6.41 12.43
C GLN A 65 25.96 -5.53 13.10
N LYS A 66 26.11 -4.21 12.96
CA LYS A 66 25.09 -3.24 13.34
C LYS A 66 24.20 -2.94 12.13
N VAL A 67 22.90 -3.18 12.25
CA VAL A 67 21.93 -2.77 11.24
C VAL A 67 21.14 -1.59 11.77
N ASN A 68 21.06 -0.53 10.97
CA ASN A 68 20.30 0.66 11.31
C ASN A 68 18.83 0.25 11.52
N ILE A 69 18.22 0.65 12.64
CA ILE A 69 16.84 0.28 12.95
C ILE A 69 15.88 0.72 11.84
N ASN A 70 16.16 1.86 11.19
CA ASN A 70 15.37 2.36 10.05
C ASN A 70 15.53 1.49 8.79
N LYS A 71 16.64 0.76 8.64
CA LYS A 71 16.79 -0.22 7.56
C LYS A 71 15.91 -1.44 7.81
N LEU A 72 15.78 -1.90 9.05
CA LEU A 72 14.90 -3.02 9.44
C LEU A 72 13.42 -2.60 9.41
N MET A 73 13.12 -1.39 9.86
CA MET A 73 11.78 -0.78 9.77
C MET A 73 11.40 -0.44 8.33
N GLY A 74 12.39 -0.22 7.45
CA GLY A 74 12.22 0.02 6.02
C GLY A 74 12.13 -1.25 5.17
N SER A 75 12.36 -2.43 5.74
CA SER A 75 12.43 -3.70 5.01
C SER A 75 11.35 -4.71 5.41
N ASN A 76 10.21 -4.28 5.95
CA ASN A 76 9.05 -5.15 6.05
C ASN A 76 7.74 -4.41 5.68
N PRO A 77 7.45 -4.22 4.37
CA PRO A 77 6.13 -3.75 3.93
C PRO A 77 4.97 -4.65 4.42
N ASP A 78 5.26 -5.83 4.97
CA ASP A 78 4.28 -6.77 5.51
C ASP A 78 3.85 -6.53 6.97
N ILE A 79 4.59 -5.76 7.79
CA ILE A 79 4.22 -5.55 9.21
C ILE A 79 3.26 -4.36 9.41
N ILE A 80 3.16 -3.46 8.43
CA ILE A 80 1.99 -2.59 8.28
C ILE A 80 1.41 -2.90 6.90
N ARG A 81 0.64 -3.98 6.77
CA ARG A 81 -0.30 -4.11 5.65
C ARG A 81 -1.32 -2.96 5.76
N LYS A 82 -0.97 -1.75 5.29
CA LYS A 82 -2.02 -0.79 4.96
C LYS A 82 -2.78 -1.46 3.82
N LYS A 83 -4.01 -1.90 4.10
CA LYS A 83 -4.89 -2.53 3.10
C LYS A 83 -5.10 -1.62 1.90
N THR A 84 -4.99 -0.30 2.10
CA THR A 84 -4.94 0.70 1.03
C THR A 84 -3.74 0.48 0.09
N PHE A 85 -4.02 -0.13 -1.05
CA PHE A 85 -3.07 -0.30 -2.14
C PHE A 85 -2.83 1.04 -2.84
N ALA A 86 -3.92 1.71 -3.23
CA ALA A 86 -3.90 3.03 -3.85
C ALA A 86 -5.21 3.79 -3.60
N ILE A 87 -5.14 5.13 -3.66
CA ILE A 87 -6.25 6.05 -3.76
C ILE A 87 -6.07 6.81 -5.07
N LEU A 88 -7.07 6.78 -5.93
CA LEU A 88 -7.09 7.52 -7.19
C LEU A 88 -8.14 8.61 -7.09
N SER A 89 -7.74 9.86 -7.29
CA SER A 89 -8.65 11.00 -7.27
C SER A 89 -8.91 11.56 -8.65
N LYS A 90 -10.06 12.25 -8.78
CA LYS A 90 -10.38 13.11 -9.90
C LYS A 90 -10.01 14.55 -9.55
N ASN A 91 -9.52 15.31 -10.52
CA ASN A 91 -9.20 16.72 -10.36
C ASN A 91 -10.15 17.62 -11.14
N VAL A 92 -10.33 17.36 -12.44
CA VAL A 92 -11.22 18.16 -13.31
C VAL A 92 -12.62 17.54 -13.34
N PRO A 93 -13.70 18.33 -13.14
CA PRO A 93 -15.07 17.85 -13.30
C PRO A 93 -15.32 17.26 -14.69
N GLN A 94 -16.15 16.23 -14.78
CA GLN A 94 -16.48 15.55 -16.04
C GLN A 94 -17.97 15.64 -16.34
N LEU A 95 -18.30 16.23 -17.49
CA LEU A 95 -19.67 16.35 -17.98
C LEU A 95 -20.22 14.98 -18.43
N LEU A 96 -21.40 14.67 -17.94
CA LEU A 96 -22.29 13.60 -18.39
C LEU A 96 -23.35 14.25 -19.26
N ALA A 97 -23.11 14.25 -20.57
CA ALA A 97 -23.85 15.07 -21.54
C ALA A 97 -25.20 14.49 -21.97
N SER A 98 -25.41 13.18 -21.82
CA SER A 98 -26.60 12.50 -22.35
C SER A 98 -27.20 11.51 -21.36
N LYS A 99 -28.51 11.63 -21.13
CA LYS A 99 -29.25 10.86 -20.12
C LYS A 99 -29.20 9.39 -20.46
N GLY A 100 -29.03 8.55 -19.45
CA GLY A 100 -28.99 7.10 -19.62
C GLY A 100 -27.74 6.56 -20.32
N THR A 101 -26.78 7.42 -20.68
CA THR A 101 -25.50 7.00 -21.27
C THR A 101 -24.50 6.65 -20.17
N ASP A 102 -23.77 5.55 -20.36
CA ASP A 102 -22.66 5.18 -19.49
C ASP A 102 -21.40 5.96 -19.86
N TYR A 103 -20.79 6.58 -18.86
CA TYR A 103 -19.51 7.25 -18.97
C TYR A 103 -18.48 6.55 -18.10
N ASN A 104 -17.28 6.34 -18.61
CA ASN A 104 -16.15 5.94 -17.76
C ASN A 104 -15.65 7.17 -17.00
N VAL A 105 -15.40 7.04 -15.70
CA VAL A 105 -14.79 8.11 -14.91
C VAL A 105 -13.31 8.23 -15.24
N ILE A 106 -12.86 9.44 -15.55
CA ILE A 106 -11.45 9.77 -15.82
C ILE A 106 -10.77 10.19 -14.50
N TYR A 107 -9.71 9.48 -14.12
CA TYR A 107 -8.88 9.76 -12.93
C TYR A 107 -7.65 10.60 -13.29
N ASP A 108 -7.86 11.91 -13.39
CA ASP A 108 -6.84 12.89 -13.78
C ASP A 108 -6.15 13.58 -12.59
N GLY A 109 -6.50 13.20 -11.35
CA GLY A 109 -5.90 13.70 -10.13
C GLY A 109 -4.68 12.92 -9.68
N SER A 110 -4.47 12.88 -8.37
CA SER A 110 -3.33 12.21 -7.74
C SER A 110 -3.60 10.71 -7.58
N VAL A 111 -2.57 9.89 -7.84
CA VAL A 111 -2.52 8.49 -7.40
C VAL A 111 -1.60 8.42 -6.20
N THR A 112 -2.15 8.09 -5.02
CA THR A 112 -1.41 8.03 -3.75
C THR A 112 -1.60 6.68 -3.09
N GLY A 113 -0.71 6.24 -2.20
CA GLY A 113 -0.79 4.93 -1.56
C GLY A 113 0.56 4.25 -1.40
N ILE A 114 0.55 2.97 -1.03
CA ILE A 114 1.79 2.18 -0.83
C ILE A 114 2.34 1.64 -2.14
N ASN A 115 1.48 1.08 -3.00
CA ASN A 115 1.89 0.31 -4.18
C ASN A 115 1.44 0.99 -5.47
N THR A 116 1.50 2.32 -5.50
CA THR A 116 1.02 3.12 -6.65
C THR A 116 1.82 2.84 -7.92
N ASP A 117 3.09 2.45 -7.78
CA ASP A 117 4.01 2.03 -8.84
C ASP A 117 3.57 0.73 -9.55
N LYS A 118 2.77 -0.10 -8.87
CA LYS A 118 2.26 -1.37 -9.38
C LYS A 118 0.88 -1.25 -10.03
N LEU A 119 0.27 -0.06 -9.96
CA LEU A 119 -0.99 0.25 -10.62
C LEU A 119 -0.69 1.04 -11.89
N HIS A 120 -1.39 0.70 -12.98
CA HIS A 120 -1.23 1.39 -14.25
C HIS A 120 -2.57 1.93 -14.73
N LEU A 121 -2.61 3.21 -15.09
CA LEU A 121 -3.75 3.82 -15.78
C LEU A 121 -3.49 3.81 -17.28
N ASN A 122 -4.52 3.52 -18.10
CA ASN A 122 -4.38 3.73 -19.55
C ASN A 122 -4.20 5.22 -19.90
N ASN A 123 -3.88 5.50 -21.17
CA ASN A 123 -3.70 6.87 -21.67
C ASN A 123 -4.89 7.79 -21.40
N ASN A 124 -6.12 7.26 -21.47
CA ASN A 124 -7.35 8.01 -21.19
C ASN A 124 -7.64 8.15 -19.70
N LYS A 125 -6.88 7.49 -18.84
CA LYS A 125 -7.01 7.45 -17.37
C LYS A 125 -8.37 6.99 -16.87
N ASP A 126 -9.05 6.15 -17.65
CA ASP A 126 -10.40 5.64 -17.36
C ASP A 126 -10.40 4.12 -17.07
N ARG A 127 -9.26 3.44 -17.32
CA ARG A 127 -9.00 2.05 -16.95
C ARG A 127 -7.88 1.96 -15.94
N ILE A 128 -8.11 1.15 -14.91
CA ILE A 128 -7.15 0.85 -13.85
C ILE A 128 -6.69 -0.59 -14.03
N TYR A 129 -5.48 -0.78 -14.52
CA TYR A 129 -4.83 -2.07 -14.57
C TYR A 129 -4.31 -2.45 -13.19
N LEU A 130 -4.72 -3.62 -12.74
CA LEU A 130 -4.38 -4.19 -11.46
C LEU A 130 -3.23 -5.18 -11.64
N PRO A 131 -2.31 -5.30 -10.66
CA PRO A 131 -1.23 -6.28 -10.73
C PRO A 131 -1.78 -7.72 -10.82
N PRO A 132 -1.07 -8.63 -11.51
CA PRO A 132 -1.52 -10.01 -11.72
C PRO A 132 -1.57 -10.82 -10.41
N ASN A 133 -2.36 -11.90 -10.43
CA ASN A 133 -2.47 -12.90 -9.37
C ASN A 133 -2.79 -12.33 -7.97
N LYS A 134 -3.66 -11.32 -7.89
CA LYS A 134 -4.06 -10.67 -6.64
C LYS A 134 -5.58 -10.50 -6.54
N ALA A 135 -6.06 -10.28 -5.33
CA ALA A 135 -7.46 -9.94 -5.07
C ALA A 135 -7.55 -8.48 -4.59
N PHE A 136 -8.54 -7.77 -5.10
CA PHE A 136 -8.78 -6.37 -4.75
C PHE A 136 -10.23 -6.13 -4.38
N LYS A 137 -10.44 -5.31 -3.35
CA LYS A 137 -11.71 -4.66 -3.06
C LYS A 137 -11.57 -3.21 -3.48
N ILE A 138 -12.45 -2.75 -4.35
CA ILE A 138 -12.48 -1.37 -4.83
C ILE A 138 -13.81 -0.75 -4.44
N THR A 139 -13.72 0.39 -3.79
CA THR A 139 -14.85 1.23 -3.37
C THR A 139 -14.46 2.69 -3.56
N GLY A 140 -15.30 3.65 -3.17
CA GLY A 140 -14.96 5.06 -3.34
C GLY A 140 -16.13 5.97 -3.10
N TYR A 141 -15.89 7.26 -3.23
CA TYR A 141 -16.94 8.26 -3.22
C TYR A 141 -17.05 8.92 -4.59
N ILE A 142 -18.28 9.11 -5.06
CA ILE A 142 -18.57 9.74 -6.34
C ILE A 142 -19.31 11.04 -6.04
N GLY A 143 -18.61 12.16 -6.18
CA GLY A 143 -19.25 13.47 -6.08
C GLY A 143 -20.03 13.76 -7.35
N VAL A 144 -21.24 14.27 -7.20
CA VAL A 144 -22.07 14.69 -8.33
C VAL A 144 -22.53 16.12 -8.12
N ARG A 145 -22.55 16.89 -9.21
CA ARG A 145 -22.99 18.28 -9.22
C ARG A 145 -24.01 18.50 -10.34
N GLY A 146 -25.08 19.22 -10.05
CA GLY A 146 -26.14 19.59 -11.01
C GLY A 146 -25.71 20.63 -12.06
N SER A 147 -26.63 20.93 -12.99
CA SER A 147 -26.44 21.85 -14.13
C SER A 147 -26.03 23.28 -13.70
N THR A 148 -25.07 23.87 -14.41
CA THR A 148 -24.37 25.10 -14.03
C THR A 148 -24.96 26.40 -14.55
N THR A 149 -26.15 26.43 -15.16
CA THR A 149 -26.71 27.69 -15.69
C THR A 149 -27.39 28.58 -14.65
N SER A 150 -27.59 28.11 -13.42
CA SER A 150 -27.94 28.96 -12.26
C SER A 150 -27.64 28.23 -10.96
N THR A 151 -27.13 28.94 -9.96
CA THR A 151 -26.78 28.47 -8.60
C THR A 151 -27.95 27.96 -7.74
N SER A 152 -29.03 27.49 -8.35
CA SER A 152 -30.14 26.79 -7.72
C SER A 152 -30.57 25.63 -8.62
N ALA A 153 -29.97 24.46 -8.40
CA ALA A 153 -30.37 23.22 -9.07
C ALA A 153 -31.64 22.66 -8.40
N ASN A 154 -32.80 23.27 -8.68
CA ASN A 154 -34.10 22.78 -8.18
C ASN A 154 -34.57 21.50 -8.88
N THR A 155 -33.73 20.87 -9.71
CA THR A 155 -34.07 19.61 -10.39
C THR A 155 -33.25 18.48 -9.78
N PRO A 156 -33.82 17.70 -8.84
CA PRO A 156 -33.12 16.57 -8.24
C PRO A 156 -32.75 15.56 -9.33
N GLY A 157 -31.49 15.15 -9.31
CA GLY A 157 -30.97 14.12 -10.18
C GLY A 157 -30.17 13.09 -9.42
N TYR A 158 -30.01 11.93 -10.05
CA TYR A 158 -29.20 10.86 -9.52
C TYR A 158 -28.25 10.33 -10.57
N VAL A 159 -27.13 9.83 -10.09
CA VAL A 159 -26.13 9.09 -10.83
C VAL A 159 -26.07 7.69 -10.25
N THR A 160 -26.26 6.69 -11.10
CA THR A 160 -25.91 5.31 -10.77
C THR A 160 -24.46 5.06 -11.14
N SER A 161 -23.83 4.17 -10.40
CA SER A 161 -22.43 3.82 -10.62
C SER A 161 -22.20 2.32 -10.49
N LEU A 162 -21.22 1.81 -11.22
CA LEU A 162 -20.89 0.39 -11.23
C LEU A 162 -19.44 0.23 -11.68
N PHE A 163 -18.73 -0.69 -11.05
CA PHE A 163 -17.44 -1.12 -11.56
C PHE A 163 -17.62 -2.21 -12.62
N SER A 164 -17.00 -2.01 -13.78
CA SER A 164 -16.87 -3.01 -14.84
C SER A 164 -15.45 -3.55 -14.86
N THR A 165 -15.28 -4.83 -15.19
CA THR A 165 -13.98 -5.49 -15.24
C THR A 165 -13.68 -5.99 -16.65
N GLY A 166 -12.41 -6.06 -17.04
CA GLY A 166 -12.01 -6.65 -18.32
C GLY A 166 -10.60 -7.23 -18.29
N GLY A 167 -10.17 -7.77 -19.43
CA GLY A 167 -8.93 -8.56 -19.52
C GLY A 167 -9.08 -9.89 -18.77
N ASP A 168 -8.07 -10.24 -17.97
CA ASP A 168 -8.10 -11.42 -17.09
C ASP A 168 -8.69 -11.16 -15.70
N ALA A 169 -9.20 -9.95 -15.43
CA ALA A 169 -9.87 -9.62 -14.17
C ALA A 169 -11.26 -10.28 -14.11
N LYS A 170 -11.55 -10.95 -12.98
CA LYS A 170 -12.81 -11.66 -12.72
C LYS A 170 -13.50 -11.06 -11.49
N PRO A 171 -14.71 -10.49 -11.61
CA PRO A 171 -15.43 -9.94 -10.47
C PRO A 171 -16.01 -11.10 -9.65
N LEU A 172 -15.79 -11.06 -8.34
CA LEU A 172 -16.39 -11.96 -7.34
C LEU A 172 -17.65 -11.35 -6.73
N VAL A 173 -17.61 -10.06 -6.44
CA VAL A 173 -18.73 -9.28 -5.91
C VAL A 173 -18.82 -7.99 -6.70
N THR A 174 -20.03 -7.60 -7.08
CA THR A 174 -20.29 -6.29 -7.67
C THR A 174 -21.59 -5.74 -7.11
N THR A 175 -21.57 -4.50 -6.64
CA THR A 175 -22.76 -3.75 -6.25
C THR A 175 -22.88 -2.49 -7.08
N GLN A 176 -24.11 -2.10 -7.38
CA GLN A 176 -24.37 -0.78 -7.92
C GLN A 176 -24.30 0.25 -6.80
N GLY A 177 -23.74 1.41 -7.13
CA GLY A 177 -23.82 2.60 -6.32
C GLY A 177 -24.91 3.55 -6.83
N TYR A 178 -25.36 4.41 -5.95
CA TYR A 178 -26.38 5.40 -6.19
C TYR A 178 -26.00 6.69 -5.46
N THR A 179 -26.03 7.82 -6.16
CA THR A 179 -25.71 9.13 -5.60
C THR A 179 -26.70 10.15 -6.12
N GLU A 180 -27.35 10.87 -5.22
CA GLU A 180 -28.26 11.95 -5.55
C GLU A 180 -27.59 13.31 -5.39
N SER A 181 -27.87 14.25 -6.30
CA SER A 181 -27.59 15.67 -6.06
C SER A 181 -28.65 16.20 -5.10
N SER A 182 -28.26 16.85 -4.01
CA SER A 182 -29.24 17.45 -3.10
C SER A 182 -29.95 18.64 -3.77
N THR A 183 -31.13 19.00 -3.26
CA THR A 183 -31.83 20.28 -3.59
C THR A 183 -31.27 21.47 -2.81
N GLU A 184 -30.33 21.22 -1.92
CA GLU A 184 -29.71 22.21 -1.05
C GLU A 184 -28.42 22.69 -1.74
N GLY A 185 -27.89 23.85 -1.37
CA GLY A 185 -26.62 24.36 -1.94
C GLY A 185 -25.39 23.49 -1.64
N PHE A 186 -25.58 22.27 -1.14
CA PHE A 186 -24.59 21.33 -0.62
C PHE A 186 -24.75 19.98 -1.33
N ASP A 187 -23.71 19.48 -2.00
CA ASP A 187 -23.78 18.24 -2.79
C ASP A 187 -23.72 16.97 -1.90
N ASP A 188 -24.62 16.79 -0.92
CA ASP A 188 -24.58 15.69 0.07
C ASP A 188 -25.80 14.73 0.09
N GLY A 189 -26.54 14.63 -1.03
CA GLY A 189 -27.66 13.70 -1.18
C GLY A 189 -27.28 12.24 -0.88
N GLY A 190 -28.28 11.37 -0.64
CA GLY A 190 -28.08 9.98 -0.22
C GLY A 190 -27.06 9.23 -1.08
N VAL A 191 -26.04 8.62 -0.43
CA VAL A 191 -24.92 7.98 -1.12
C VAL A 191 -24.83 6.51 -0.74
N THR A 192 -24.87 5.65 -1.76
CA THR A 192 -24.40 4.27 -1.67
C THR A 192 -23.24 4.12 -2.66
N PRO A 193 -22.00 3.91 -2.20
CA PRO A 193 -20.88 3.76 -3.11
C PRO A 193 -20.91 2.39 -3.82
N PRO A 194 -20.48 2.30 -5.08
CA PRO A 194 -20.30 1.01 -5.73
C PRO A 194 -19.14 0.25 -5.07
N ILE A 195 -19.25 -1.07 -5.03
CA ILE A 195 -18.19 -1.95 -4.54
C ILE A 195 -17.95 -3.02 -5.59
N VAL A 196 -16.68 -3.32 -5.86
CA VAL A 196 -16.27 -4.54 -6.55
C VAL A 196 -15.23 -5.27 -5.74
N ILE A 197 -15.35 -6.60 -5.66
CA ILE A 197 -14.26 -7.48 -5.28
C ILE A 197 -13.87 -8.24 -6.53
N VAL A 198 -12.59 -8.22 -6.89
CA VAL A 198 -12.08 -8.74 -8.16
C VAL A 198 -10.80 -9.53 -7.94
N THR A 199 -10.61 -10.61 -8.71
CA THR A 199 -9.33 -11.32 -8.80
C THR A 199 -8.69 -11.08 -10.16
N THR A 200 -7.37 -10.97 -10.20
CA THR A 200 -6.59 -10.82 -11.44
C THR A 200 -5.89 -12.13 -11.80
N GLY A 201 -5.80 -12.40 -13.10
CA GLY A 201 -5.13 -13.59 -13.62
C GLY A 201 -3.62 -13.40 -13.82
N PRO A 202 -2.96 -14.42 -14.41
CA PRO A 202 -1.53 -14.39 -14.68
C PRO A 202 -1.15 -13.61 -15.95
N ALA A 203 -2.11 -13.20 -16.79
CA ALA A 203 -1.83 -12.48 -18.03
C ALA A 203 -1.43 -11.02 -17.77
N GLY A 204 -1.77 -10.48 -16.60
CA GLY A 204 -1.33 -9.14 -16.17
C GLY A 204 -1.98 -8.00 -16.94
N ASN A 205 -3.12 -8.27 -17.60
CA ASN A 205 -3.90 -7.28 -18.34
C ASN A 205 -5.27 -7.01 -17.72
N GLY A 206 -5.54 -7.54 -16.52
CA GLY A 206 -6.78 -7.35 -15.78
C GLY A 206 -6.98 -5.90 -15.37
N TYR A 207 -8.14 -5.35 -15.68
CA TYR A 207 -8.47 -3.97 -15.37
C TYR A 207 -9.89 -3.78 -14.83
N VAL A 208 -10.08 -2.64 -14.17
CA VAL A 208 -11.38 -2.16 -13.69
C VAL A 208 -11.65 -0.75 -14.24
N GLU A 209 -12.90 -0.50 -14.59
CA GLU A 209 -13.45 0.79 -15.01
C GLU A 209 -14.60 1.17 -14.06
N LEU A 210 -14.65 2.42 -13.59
CA LEU A 210 -15.85 2.94 -12.95
C LEU A 210 -16.76 3.55 -14.00
N LYS A 211 -17.94 2.96 -14.19
CA LYS A 211 -19.00 3.49 -15.05
C LYS A 211 -19.99 4.29 -14.22
N VAL A 212 -20.40 5.44 -14.74
CA VAL A 212 -21.43 6.30 -14.16
C VAL A 212 -22.49 6.64 -15.21
N ARG A 213 -23.74 6.71 -14.77
CA ARG A 213 -24.89 7.02 -15.62
C ARG A 213 -25.84 7.95 -14.88
N TYR A 214 -26.24 9.06 -15.47
CA TYR A 214 -27.26 9.91 -14.87
C TYR A 214 -28.67 9.54 -15.36
N GLY A 215 -29.63 9.55 -14.43
CA GLY A 215 -31.02 9.13 -14.67
C GLY A 215 -32.11 10.14 -14.27
N GLY A 216 -31.74 11.31 -13.74
CA GLY A 216 -32.67 12.35 -13.26
C GLY A 216 -33.62 12.96 -14.31
N ILE A 217 -34.58 13.77 -13.87
CA ILE A 217 -35.44 14.58 -14.76
C ILE A 217 -34.52 15.56 -15.51
N SER A 218 -34.74 15.68 -16.82
CA SER A 218 -33.86 16.40 -17.75
C SER A 218 -33.39 17.73 -17.16
N SER A 219 -32.08 17.88 -16.94
CA SER A 219 -31.46 19.14 -16.53
C SER A 219 -31.41 20.18 -17.67
N GLY A 220 -32.36 20.10 -18.62
CA GLY A 220 -32.22 20.66 -19.96
C GLY A 220 -30.99 20.09 -20.68
N ASP A 221 -30.48 20.85 -21.66
CA ASP A 221 -29.29 20.50 -22.47
C ASP A 221 -27.95 20.56 -21.70
N ALA A 222 -27.97 20.79 -20.39
CA ALA A 222 -26.77 21.14 -19.61
C ALA A 222 -26.09 19.95 -18.89
N GLY A 223 -26.72 18.76 -18.86
CA GLY A 223 -26.13 17.52 -18.32
C GLY A 223 -25.91 17.52 -16.79
N TYR A 224 -25.12 16.55 -16.31
CA TYR A 224 -24.65 16.43 -14.92
C TYR A 224 -23.13 16.38 -14.88
N TYR A 225 -22.51 16.69 -13.74
CA TYR A 225 -21.06 16.59 -13.59
C TYR A 225 -20.69 15.55 -12.54
N VAL A 226 -19.71 14.70 -12.86
CA VAL A 226 -18.91 14.03 -11.84
C VAL A 226 -17.93 15.05 -11.30
N SER A 227 -17.98 15.32 -9.98
CA SER A 227 -17.15 16.32 -9.32
C SER A 227 -15.68 15.97 -9.41
N GLY A 228 -14.85 17.02 -9.55
CA GLY A 228 -13.39 16.92 -9.58
C GLY A 228 -12.78 16.81 -8.18
N ALA A 229 -11.73 17.59 -7.95
CA ALA A 229 -11.09 17.69 -6.65
C ALA A 229 -12.08 18.17 -5.57
N PRO A 230 -11.89 17.76 -4.30
CA PRO A 230 -12.70 18.28 -3.21
C PRO A 230 -12.55 19.80 -3.12
N SER A 231 -13.66 20.47 -2.82
CA SER A 231 -13.73 21.90 -2.55
C SER A 231 -14.49 22.13 -1.25
N ARG A 232 -14.65 23.39 -0.81
CA ARG A 232 -15.48 23.70 0.37
C ARG A 232 -16.92 23.17 0.26
N ASN A 233 -17.42 22.99 -0.96
CA ASN A 233 -18.84 22.68 -1.22
C ASN A 233 -19.04 21.29 -1.85
N SER A 234 -17.97 20.54 -2.14
CA SER A 234 -18.05 19.21 -2.75
C SER A 234 -16.96 18.32 -2.19
N VAL A 235 -17.32 17.09 -1.82
CA VAL A 235 -16.39 16.07 -1.33
C VAL A 235 -15.48 15.49 -2.42
N GLY A 236 -15.70 15.85 -3.69
CA GLY A 236 -14.92 15.39 -4.84
C GLY A 236 -15.17 13.92 -5.19
N THR A 237 -14.47 13.44 -6.23
CA THR A 237 -14.55 12.03 -6.65
C THR A 237 -13.23 11.31 -6.43
N TYR A 238 -13.27 10.16 -5.76
CA TYR A 238 -12.10 9.30 -5.58
C TYR A 238 -12.52 7.83 -5.43
N ILE A 239 -11.58 6.93 -5.71
CA ILE A 239 -11.70 5.52 -5.38
C ILE A 239 -10.57 5.07 -4.46
N LEU A 240 -10.88 4.07 -3.65
CA LEU A 240 -9.97 3.35 -2.79
C LEU A 240 -9.81 1.94 -3.35
N VAL A 241 -8.55 1.56 -3.63
CA VAL A 241 -8.16 0.22 -4.02
C VAL A 241 -7.52 -0.44 -2.81
N GLU A 242 -8.12 -1.52 -2.33
CA GLU A 242 -7.62 -2.32 -1.22
C GLU A 242 -7.17 -3.70 -1.71
N GLU A 243 -5.97 -4.13 -1.36
CA GLU A 243 -5.56 -5.53 -1.55
C GLU A 243 -6.16 -6.39 -0.42
N VAL A 244 -6.79 -7.51 -0.79
CA VAL A 244 -7.55 -8.38 0.13
C VAL A 244 -6.75 -9.63 0.49
#